data_AF-A0AAN5D611-F1
#
_entry.id   AF-A0AAN5D611-F1
#
_cell.length_a   1.000
_cell.length_b   1.000
_cell.length_c   1.000
_cell.angle_alpha   90.00
_cell.angle_beta   90.00
_cell.angle_gamma   90.00
#
_symmetry.space_group_name_H-M   'P 1'
#
loop_
_entity.id
_entity.type
_entity.pdbx_description
1 polymer ?
#
loop_
_entity_poly.entity_id
_entity_poly.type
_entity_poly.pdbx_seq_one_letter_code
_entity_poly.pdbx_strand_id
1 'polypeptide(L)'
;SLKSHPPIFSMQSVQTTAVLSALVHAVESQCTGADSSSCASWVKNGYCTNAASSMDQRKLHCGVACGFCYRDGTQTAAGGGTTVTCVDNNANCASLVATGFCTNATYSDAMKKQYCCKTCTDAAATTPPTTTCGVIYMGSSIFVNSGPTTAQQTITNASPLTRVYVKTGCNLKMYTDPAPTHATGSPFAGADAFVTLTGTAASTLGSASTFFTYECTCP
;
A
#
# COMPACT_ATOMS: atom_id res chain seq x y z
N SER A 1 -28.49 -64.36 -55.52
CA SER A 1 -28.64 -62.90 -55.60
C SER A 1 -27.30 -62.25 -55.25
N LEU A 2 -26.99 -61.14 -55.91
CA LEU A 2 -25.88 -60.17 -55.77
C LEU A 2 -25.23 -60.05 -54.37
N LYS A 3 -24.03 -59.51 -54.11
CA LYS A 3 -22.82 -59.05 -54.81
C LYS A 3 -21.96 -58.39 -53.70
N SER A 4 -20.63 -58.48 -53.79
CA SER A 4 -19.61 -57.49 -53.35
C SER A 4 -19.36 -57.06 -51.88
N HIS A 5 -18.11 -57.31 -51.46
CA HIS A 5 -17.07 -56.44 -50.86
C HIS A 5 -17.01 -56.08 -49.35
N PRO A 6 -15.78 -56.01 -48.76
CA PRO A 6 -15.50 -55.84 -47.32
C PRO A 6 -15.21 -54.37 -46.93
N PRO A 7 -15.17 -54.04 -45.62
CA PRO A 7 -14.15 -53.08 -45.16
C PRO A 7 -13.57 -53.38 -43.75
N ILE A 8 -12.25 -53.30 -43.54
CA ILE A 8 -11.41 -52.13 -43.14
C ILE A 8 -11.10 -52.14 -41.63
N PHE A 9 -9.80 -52.24 -41.34
CA PHE A 9 -9.15 -52.02 -40.05
C PHE A 9 -9.53 -50.66 -39.45
N SER A 10 -9.96 -50.65 -38.18
CA SER A 10 -10.12 -49.43 -37.39
C SER A 10 -8.97 -49.32 -36.39
N MET A 11 -8.06 -48.36 -36.63
CA MET A 11 -7.05 -47.90 -35.68
C MET A 11 -7.76 -47.14 -34.56
N GLN A 12 -7.78 -47.69 -33.35
CA GLN A 12 -8.19 -46.94 -32.17
C GLN A 12 -7.08 -45.95 -31.79
N SER A 13 -7.32 -44.69 -32.13
CA SER A 13 -6.56 -43.53 -31.69
C SER A 13 -6.66 -43.38 -30.17
N VAL A 14 -5.53 -43.50 -29.48
CA VAL A 14 -5.37 -43.17 -28.07
C VAL A 14 -5.46 -41.65 -27.95
N GLN A 15 -6.59 -41.13 -27.48
CA GLN A 15 -6.73 -39.71 -27.15
C GLN A 15 -6.14 -39.44 -25.77
N THR A 16 -4.92 -38.90 -25.76
CA THR A 16 -4.29 -38.32 -24.57
C THR A 16 -4.95 -36.96 -24.29
N THR A 17 -5.94 -36.92 -23.39
CA THR A 17 -6.55 -35.67 -22.94
C THR A 17 -5.56 -34.94 -22.02
N ALA A 18 -4.85 -33.94 -22.56
CA ALA A 18 -4.07 -33.02 -21.75
C ALA A 18 -5.02 -32.16 -20.91
N VAL A 19 -5.09 -32.42 -19.61
CA VAL A 19 -5.77 -31.57 -18.63
C VAL A 19 -4.92 -30.31 -18.47
N LEU A 20 -5.27 -29.26 -19.22
CA LEU A 20 -4.75 -27.92 -19.01
C LEU A 20 -5.49 -27.28 -17.82
N SER A 21 -5.16 -27.71 -16.61
CA SER A 21 -5.54 -26.97 -15.40
C SER A 21 -4.78 -25.65 -15.40
N ALA A 22 -5.43 -24.60 -15.90
CA ALA A 22 -5.02 -23.24 -15.64
C ALA A 22 -5.06 -23.03 -14.12
N LEU A 23 -3.88 -22.95 -13.49
CA LEU A 23 -3.73 -22.36 -12.17
C LEU A 23 -4.13 -20.90 -12.30
N VAL A 24 -5.42 -20.61 -12.15
CA VAL A 24 -5.89 -19.28 -11.82
C VAL A 24 -5.42 -19.07 -10.40
N HIS A 25 -4.19 -18.58 -10.24
CA HIS A 25 -3.80 -17.96 -8.98
C HIS A 25 -4.86 -16.88 -8.76
N ALA A 26 -5.65 -17.03 -7.70
CA ALA A 26 -6.45 -15.95 -7.18
C ALA A 26 -5.44 -14.84 -6.85
N VAL A 27 -5.23 -13.92 -7.79
CA VAL A 27 -4.64 -12.64 -7.49
C VAL A 27 -5.74 -11.94 -6.72
N GLU A 28 -5.87 -12.25 -5.43
CA GLU A 28 -6.56 -11.36 -4.51
C GLU A 28 -5.93 -10.01 -4.76
N SER A 29 -6.67 -9.09 -5.39
CA SER A 29 -6.08 -7.82 -5.76
C SER A 29 -5.63 -7.15 -4.47
N GLN A 30 -4.33 -7.09 -4.29
CA GLN A 30 -3.77 -6.52 -3.10
C GLN A 30 -3.99 -5.02 -3.16
N CYS A 31 -4.28 -4.46 -2.00
CA CYS A 31 -4.16 -3.03 -1.83
C CYS A 31 -2.70 -2.65 -2.11
N THR A 32 -2.45 -1.97 -3.22
CA THR A 32 -1.11 -1.51 -3.62
C THR A 32 -0.70 -0.27 -2.82
N GLY A 33 -1.62 0.29 -2.03
CA GLY A 33 -1.42 1.53 -1.29
C GLY A 33 -1.14 2.76 -2.16
N ALA A 34 -1.34 2.66 -3.47
CA ALA A 34 -1.17 3.74 -4.41
C ALA A 34 -2.24 3.64 -5.51
N ASP A 35 -2.76 4.79 -5.91
CA ASP A 35 -3.74 4.85 -7.00
C ASP A 35 -3.04 5.02 -8.35
N SER A 36 -3.73 4.59 -9.40
CA SER A 36 -3.37 4.91 -10.79
C SER A 36 -3.41 6.42 -11.02
N SER A 37 -2.56 6.92 -11.93
CA SER A 37 -2.56 8.32 -12.35
C SER A 37 -3.91 8.80 -12.89
N SER A 38 -4.71 7.90 -13.45
CA SER A 38 -6.06 8.21 -13.95
C SER A 38 -7.13 8.21 -12.87
N CYS A 39 -6.81 7.82 -11.64
CA CYS A 39 -7.79 7.58 -10.60
C CYS A 39 -8.61 8.83 -10.25
N ALA A 40 -7.98 10.01 -10.22
CA ALA A 40 -8.68 11.27 -9.94
C ALA A 40 -9.82 11.55 -10.94
N SER A 41 -9.67 11.14 -12.20
CA SER A 41 -10.73 11.25 -13.21
C SER A 41 -11.78 10.15 -13.04
N TRP A 42 -11.34 8.91 -12.82
CA TRP A 42 -12.24 7.76 -12.64
C TRP A 42 -13.15 7.90 -11.43
N VAL A 43 -12.64 8.38 -10.30
CA VAL A 43 -13.43 8.63 -9.07
C VAL A 43 -14.54 9.64 -9.34
N LYS A 44 -14.25 10.73 -10.06
CA LYS A 44 -15.27 11.73 -10.45
C LYS A 44 -16.36 11.14 -11.33
N ASN A 45 -16.03 10.11 -12.12
CA ASN A 45 -16.97 9.38 -12.98
C ASN A 45 -17.62 8.17 -12.29
N GLY A 46 -17.57 8.09 -10.96
CA GLY A 46 -18.26 7.05 -10.19
C GLY A 46 -17.55 5.70 -10.14
N TYR A 47 -16.25 5.64 -10.44
CA TYR A 47 -15.50 4.38 -10.47
C TYR A 47 -15.58 3.59 -9.16
N CYS A 48 -15.58 4.27 -8.02
CA CYS A 48 -15.64 3.62 -6.70
C CYS A 48 -16.93 2.82 -6.47
N THR A 49 -18.04 3.21 -7.10
CA THR A 49 -19.34 2.56 -6.94
C THR A 49 -19.77 1.76 -8.17
N ASN A 50 -18.98 1.80 -9.25
CA ASN A 50 -19.30 1.12 -10.50
C ASN A 50 -19.17 -0.40 -10.38
N ALA A 51 -20.29 -1.10 -10.23
CA ALA A 51 -20.37 -2.55 -10.11
C ALA A 51 -19.91 -3.34 -11.36
N ALA A 52 -19.77 -2.68 -12.53
CA ALA A 52 -19.22 -3.32 -13.73
C ALA A 52 -17.71 -3.59 -13.60
N SER A 53 -17.01 -2.84 -12.74
CA SER A 53 -15.66 -3.19 -12.30
C SER A 53 -15.75 -4.12 -11.09
N SER A 54 -14.93 -5.16 -11.02
CA SER A 54 -14.88 -5.97 -9.80
C SER A 54 -14.34 -5.14 -8.63
N MET A 55 -14.67 -5.52 -7.38
CA MET A 55 -14.04 -4.91 -6.18
C MET A 55 -12.52 -4.91 -6.33
N ASP A 56 -12.00 -5.97 -6.92
CA ASP A 56 -10.57 -6.17 -7.06
C ASP A 56 -9.92 -5.21 -8.03
N GLN A 57 -10.56 -4.96 -9.18
CA GLN A 57 -10.12 -3.92 -10.11
C GLN A 57 -10.18 -2.53 -9.45
N ARG A 58 -11.24 -2.25 -8.68
CA ARG A 58 -11.37 -0.98 -7.98
C ARG A 58 -10.27 -0.76 -6.96
N LYS A 59 -9.90 -1.79 -6.19
CA LYS A 59 -8.76 -1.74 -5.25
C LYS A 59 -7.43 -1.53 -5.96
N LEU A 60 -7.20 -2.26 -7.05
CA LEU A 60 -5.95 -2.20 -7.79
C LEU A 60 -5.67 -0.80 -8.38
N HIS A 61 -6.71 -0.14 -8.87
CA HIS A 61 -6.58 1.10 -9.62
C HIS A 61 -6.85 2.37 -8.79
N CYS A 62 -7.75 2.29 -7.82
CA CYS A 62 -8.24 3.42 -7.05
C CYS A 62 -8.49 3.07 -5.58
N GLY A 63 -7.81 2.06 -5.06
CA GLY A 63 -8.10 1.54 -3.72
C GLY A 63 -7.99 2.60 -2.63
N VAL A 64 -7.01 3.50 -2.70
CA VAL A 64 -6.82 4.54 -1.69
C VAL A 64 -7.86 5.64 -1.85
N ALA A 65 -8.02 6.19 -3.06
CA ALA A 65 -8.99 7.25 -3.33
C ALA A 65 -10.45 6.81 -3.08
N CYS A 66 -10.76 5.53 -3.30
CA CYS A 66 -12.07 4.96 -3.01
C CYS A 66 -12.24 4.52 -1.54
N GLY A 67 -11.21 4.65 -0.70
CA GLY A 67 -11.27 4.26 0.72
C GLY A 67 -11.33 2.74 0.95
N PHE A 68 -10.99 1.92 -0.05
CA PHE A 68 -10.94 0.46 0.04
C PHE A 68 -9.59 -0.04 0.58
N CYS A 69 -8.55 0.78 0.43
CA CYS A 69 -7.18 0.47 0.79
C CYS A 69 -6.55 1.61 1.58
N TYR A 70 -5.74 1.26 2.58
CA TYR A 70 -4.80 2.18 3.20
C TYR A 70 -3.56 2.32 2.30
N ARG A 71 -2.81 3.44 2.40
CA ARG A 71 -1.58 3.57 1.59
C ARG A 71 -0.46 2.65 2.05
N ASP A 72 -0.55 2.00 3.20
CA ASP A 72 0.41 0.95 3.58
C ASP A 72 0.20 -0.35 2.78
N GLY A 73 -0.87 -0.44 1.99
CA GLY A 73 -1.22 -1.62 1.20
C GLY A 73 -2.11 -2.61 1.96
N THR A 74 -2.60 -2.25 3.14
CA THR A 74 -3.63 -3.02 3.84
C THR A 74 -5.03 -2.61 3.40
N GLN A 75 -5.99 -3.50 3.57
CA GLN A 75 -7.38 -3.29 3.15
C GLN A 75 -8.22 -2.67 4.28
N THR A 76 -9.13 -1.76 3.93
CA THR A 76 -10.14 -1.24 4.88
C THR A 76 -11.33 -2.19 4.98
N ALA A 77 -12.22 -1.98 5.96
CA ALA A 77 -13.48 -2.71 6.05
C ALA A 77 -14.34 -2.54 4.77
N ALA A 78 -14.32 -1.37 4.15
CA ALA A 78 -15.06 -1.07 2.92
C ALA A 78 -14.53 -1.85 1.69
N GLY A 79 -13.29 -2.32 1.73
CA GLY A 79 -12.73 -3.19 0.70
C GLY A 79 -13.30 -4.62 0.68
N GLY A 80 -14.20 -4.99 1.60
CA GLY A 80 -14.74 -6.35 1.69
C GLY A 80 -13.89 -7.23 2.61
N GLY A 81 -13.82 -6.86 3.89
CA GLY A 81 -12.92 -7.41 4.90
C GLY A 81 -12.87 -8.94 5.01
N THR A 82 -11.69 -9.48 4.75
CA THR A 82 -10.78 -10.09 5.73
C THR A 82 -9.44 -9.40 5.47
N THR A 83 -8.63 -9.09 6.48
CA THR A 83 -7.37 -8.35 6.30
C THR A 83 -6.54 -9.03 5.21
N VAL A 84 -6.49 -8.48 4.00
CA VAL A 84 -5.59 -8.97 2.96
C VAL A 84 -4.20 -8.67 3.48
N THR A 85 -3.56 -9.70 4.03
CA THR A 85 -2.16 -9.61 4.44
C THR A 85 -1.35 -9.37 3.19
N CYS A 86 -0.65 -8.24 3.19
CA CYS A 86 0.40 -7.92 2.25
C CYS A 86 1.38 -9.12 2.18
N VAL A 87 1.39 -9.83 1.05
CA VAL A 87 2.23 -11.01 0.81
C VAL A 87 3.09 -10.79 -0.42
N ASP A 88 4.28 -11.38 -0.41
CA ASP A 88 5.16 -11.33 -1.58
C ASP A 88 4.61 -12.22 -2.70
N ASN A 89 4.37 -11.63 -3.87
CA ASN A 89 3.96 -12.36 -5.06
C ASN A 89 5.15 -12.88 -5.89
N ASN A 90 6.35 -12.36 -5.64
CA ASN A 90 7.57 -12.80 -6.31
C ASN A 90 8.44 -13.62 -5.36
N ALA A 91 8.79 -14.84 -5.76
CA ALA A 91 9.66 -15.72 -4.97
C ALA A 91 11.06 -15.12 -4.71
N ASN A 92 11.49 -14.15 -5.52
CA ASN A 92 12.81 -13.52 -5.43
C ASN A 92 12.83 -12.22 -4.62
N CYS A 93 11.81 -11.93 -3.80
CA CYS A 93 11.73 -10.67 -3.07
C CYS A 93 12.92 -10.37 -2.16
N ALA A 94 13.47 -11.39 -1.51
CA ALA A 94 14.70 -11.25 -0.71
C ALA A 94 15.89 -10.76 -1.57
N SER A 95 16.09 -11.37 -2.74
CA SER A 95 17.15 -10.97 -3.69
C SER A 95 16.89 -9.58 -4.26
N LEU A 96 15.65 -9.27 -4.62
CA LEU A 96 15.26 -7.96 -5.16
C LEU A 96 15.51 -6.84 -4.15
N VAL A 97 15.15 -7.05 -2.87
CA VAL A 97 15.48 -6.10 -1.80
C VAL A 97 16.99 -5.92 -1.66
N ALA A 98 17.77 -7.00 -1.70
CA ALA A 98 19.23 -6.91 -1.61
C ALA A 98 19.84 -6.07 -2.75
N THR A 99 19.21 -6.06 -3.93
CA THR A 99 19.60 -5.20 -5.07
C THR A 99 19.01 -3.79 -5.05
N GLY A 100 18.28 -3.42 -3.99
CA GLY A 100 17.69 -2.10 -3.82
C GLY A 100 16.33 -1.91 -4.49
N PHE A 101 15.61 -2.97 -4.86
CA PHE A 101 14.30 -2.87 -5.52
C PHE A 101 13.31 -1.97 -4.76
N CYS A 102 13.21 -2.13 -3.43
CA CYS A 102 12.24 -1.38 -2.63
C CYS A 102 12.66 0.08 -2.39
N THR A 103 13.95 0.39 -2.47
CA THR A 103 14.47 1.77 -2.30
C THR A 103 14.65 2.50 -3.63
N ASN A 104 14.66 1.79 -4.76
CA ASN A 104 14.84 2.39 -6.07
C ASN A 104 13.64 3.26 -6.46
N ALA A 105 13.89 4.54 -6.74
CA ALA A 105 12.88 5.52 -7.09
C ALA A 105 12.30 5.34 -8.50
N THR A 106 12.96 4.57 -9.38
CA THR A 106 12.47 4.23 -10.71
C THR A 106 11.27 3.28 -10.66
N TYR A 107 11.16 2.45 -9.61
CA TYR A 107 9.99 1.61 -9.41
C TYR A 107 8.94 2.36 -8.61
N SER A 108 7.71 2.37 -9.12
CA SER A 108 6.58 2.92 -8.38
C SER A 108 6.31 2.10 -7.12
N ASP A 109 5.78 2.73 -6.08
CA ASP A 109 5.38 2.03 -4.86
C ASP A 109 4.34 0.94 -5.14
N ALA A 110 3.48 1.16 -6.14
CA ALA A 110 2.55 0.16 -6.63
C ALA A 110 3.27 -1.08 -7.17
N MET A 111 4.31 -0.91 -8.01
CA MET A 111 5.13 -2.03 -8.48
C MET A 111 5.82 -2.75 -7.32
N LYS A 112 6.43 -2.00 -6.41
CA LYS A 112 7.14 -2.57 -5.26
C LYS A 112 6.22 -3.47 -4.45
N LYS A 113 5.01 -2.98 -4.15
CA LYS A 113 4.01 -3.73 -3.41
C LYS A 113 3.39 -4.86 -4.21
N GLN A 114 3.17 -4.68 -5.51
CA GLN A 114 2.64 -5.74 -6.37
C GLN A 114 3.55 -6.98 -6.40
N TYR A 115 4.87 -6.79 -6.44
CA TYR A 115 5.82 -7.91 -6.48
C TYR A 115 6.24 -8.39 -5.09
N CYS A 116 6.57 -7.46 -4.21
CA CYS A 116 7.22 -7.73 -2.93
C CYS A 116 6.57 -6.96 -1.80
N CYS A 117 5.25 -7.10 -1.66
CA CYS A 117 4.48 -6.36 -0.68
C CYS A 117 5.11 -6.47 0.72
N LYS A 118 5.24 -7.68 1.24
CA LYS A 118 5.74 -7.92 2.59
C LYS A 118 7.19 -7.49 2.71
N THR A 119 8.06 -7.99 1.83
CA THR A 119 9.50 -7.71 1.92
C THR A 119 9.80 -6.22 1.75
N CYS A 120 9.12 -5.50 0.85
CA CYS A 120 9.32 -4.05 0.72
C CYS A 120 8.73 -3.26 1.89
N THR A 121 7.63 -3.72 2.47
CA THR A 121 7.05 -3.13 3.68
C THR A 121 8.02 -3.30 4.86
N ASP A 122 8.62 -4.47 5.02
CA ASP A 122 9.60 -4.76 6.06
C ASP A 122 10.92 -3.98 5.83
N ALA A 123 11.41 -3.90 4.59
CA ALA A 123 12.64 -3.17 4.26
C ALA A 123 12.48 -1.65 4.46
N ALA A 124 11.31 -1.09 4.11
CA ALA A 124 10.99 0.30 4.42
C ALA A 124 10.82 0.52 5.92
N ALA A 125 10.50 -0.54 6.70
CA ALA A 125 10.48 -0.48 8.15
C ALA A 125 11.87 -0.26 8.77
N THR A 126 12.96 -0.65 8.11
CA THR A 126 14.30 -0.59 8.71
C THR A 126 15.23 0.43 8.08
N THR A 127 14.92 0.93 6.87
CA THR A 127 15.82 1.83 6.14
C THR A 127 15.57 3.30 6.53
N PRO A 128 16.57 4.02 7.08
CA PRO A 128 16.43 5.45 7.37
C PRO A 128 16.05 6.25 6.12
N PRO A 129 15.05 7.15 6.19
CA PRO A 129 14.67 7.98 5.07
C PRO A 129 15.65 9.14 4.87
N THR A 130 15.76 9.62 3.63
CA THR A 130 16.37 10.92 3.35
C THR A 130 15.39 12.03 3.74
N THR A 131 15.74 12.85 4.73
CA THR A 131 14.95 14.02 5.14
C THR A 131 15.85 15.15 5.63
N THR A 132 15.36 16.39 5.58
CA THR A 132 16.04 17.55 6.16
C THR A 132 15.51 17.91 7.55
N CYS A 133 14.38 17.36 7.99
CA CYS A 133 13.87 17.55 9.35
C CYS A 133 13.21 16.28 9.91
N GLY A 134 12.10 15.83 9.33
CA GLY A 134 11.34 14.70 9.88
C GLY A 134 10.39 14.06 8.89
N VAL A 135 10.10 12.79 9.12
CA VAL A 135 9.26 11.95 8.28
C VAL A 135 8.16 11.33 9.14
N ILE A 136 6.93 11.38 8.66
CA ILE A 136 5.77 10.75 9.28
C ILE A 136 5.34 9.59 8.40
N TYR A 137 5.17 8.41 8.98
CA TYR A 137 4.87 7.18 8.28
C TYR A 137 3.44 6.70 8.52
N MET A 138 2.94 6.01 7.51
CA MET A 138 1.69 5.29 7.53
C MET A 138 1.96 3.85 7.09
N GLY A 139 1.91 2.93 8.05
CA GLY A 139 2.61 1.66 7.95
C GLY A 139 4.08 1.88 7.57
N SER A 140 4.51 1.25 6.48
CA SER A 140 5.88 1.39 5.97
C SER A 140 6.03 2.46 4.89
N SER A 141 4.94 3.13 4.48
CA SER A 141 5.00 4.18 3.47
C SER A 141 5.24 5.55 4.12
N ILE A 142 6.11 6.34 3.49
CA ILE A 142 6.30 7.75 3.86
C ILE A 142 5.03 8.51 3.51
N PHE A 143 4.42 9.12 4.53
CA PHE A 143 3.22 9.94 4.37
C PHE A 143 3.58 11.42 4.27
N VAL A 144 4.46 11.90 5.14
CA VAL A 144 5.05 13.24 5.09
C VAL A 144 6.56 13.10 5.09
N ASN A 145 7.25 13.75 4.16
CA ASN A 145 8.68 14.02 4.25
C ASN A 145 8.88 15.53 4.34
N SER A 146 9.17 16.01 5.55
CA SER A 146 9.20 17.43 5.84
C SER A 146 10.61 17.97 5.94
N GLY A 147 10.82 19.14 5.34
CA GLY A 147 11.87 20.04 5.79
C GLY A 147 11.46 20.83 7.04
N PRO A 148 12.32 21.73 7.53
CA PRO A 148 11.95 22.65 8.60
C PRO A 148 10.74 23.50 8.21
N THR A 149 9.82 23.70 9.15
CA THR A 149 8.59 24.48 8.98
C THR A 149 8.60 25.67 9.92
N THR A 150 8.10 26.81 9.47
CA THR A 150 7.91 28.01 10.30
C THR A 150 6.52 28.10 10.94
N ALA A 151 5.58 27.24 10.52
CA ALA A 151 4.21 27.20 11.00
C ALA A 151 3.64 25.77 10.91
N GLN A 152 2.59 25.50 11.69
CA GLN A 152 1.88 24.22 11.67
C GLN A 152 1.35 23.90 10.27
N GLN A 153 1.55 22.65 9.84
CA GLN A 153 1.10 22.10 8.56
C GLN A 153 0.03 21.03 8.82
N THR A 154 -0.99 20.96 7.96
CA THR A 154 -2.10 20.01 8.13
C THR A 154 -1.80 18.66 7.49
N ILE A 155 -2.14 17.58 8.19
CA ILE A 155 -2.17 16.20 7.69
C ILE A 155 -3.61 15.88 7.28
N THR A 156 -3.86 15.78 5.97
CA THR A 156 -5.17 15.47 5.39
C THR A 156 -5.21 14.06 4.82
N ASN A 157 -5.59 13.05 5.60
CA ASN A 157 -6.07 11.77 5.06
C ASN A 157 -6.60 10.81 6.12
N ALA A 158 -7.45 9.85 5.73
CA ALA A 158 -8.15 8.96 6.64
C ALA A 158 -7.40 7.66 6.97
N SER A 159 -6.25 7.73 7.66
CA SER A 159 -5.43 6.53 7.88
C SER A 159 -4.57 6.63 9.15
N PRO A 160 -4.18 5.50 9.77
CA PRO A 160 -3.45 5.51 11.03
C PRO A 160 -1.97 5.82 10.79
N LEU A 161 -1.49 6.88 11.42
CA LEU A 161 -0.05 7.16 11.47
C LEU A 161 0.61 6.13 12.38
N THR A 162 1.78 5.63 12.02
CA THR A 162 2.36 4.45 12.71
C THR A 162 3.68 4.75 13.39
N ARG A 163 4.49 5.64 12.83
CA ARG A 163 5.82 5.98 13.34
C ARG A 163 6.33 7.27 12.72
N VAL A 164 7.37 7.82 13.32
CA VAL A 164 8.10 8.98 12.80
C VAL A 164 9.59 8.68 12.75
N TYR A 165 10.31 9.41 11.92
CA TYR A 165 11.78 9.49 11.92
C TYR A 165 12.15 10.97 11.97
N VAL A 166 12.98 11.39 12.93
CA VAL A 166 13.38 12.80 13.08
C VAL A 166 14.89 12.87 13.02
N LYS A 167 15.38 13.74 12.12
CA LYS A 167 16.82 13.96 11.92
C LYS A 167 17.45 14.51 13.19
N THR A 168 18.64 14.02 13.55
CA THR A 168 19.35 14.51 14.74
C THR A 168 19.46 16.03 14.75
N GLY A 169 19.16 16.63 15.91
CA GLY A 169 19.11 18.07 16.12
C GLY A 169 17.75 18.71 15.84
N CYS A 170 16.86 18.06 15.09
CA CYS A 170 15.51 18.56 14.83
C CYS A 170 14.49 18.08 15.87
N ASN A 171 13.31 18.71 15.91
CA ASN A 171 12.17 18.32 16.71
C ASN A 171 10.93 18.28 15.83
N LEU A 172 10.13 17.22 15.97
CA LEU A 172 8.82 17.11 15.33
C LEU A 172 7.72 17.19 16.38
N LYS A 173 6.85 18.19 16.26
CA LYS A 173 5.65 18.35 17.07
C LYS A 173 4.44 17.91 16.26
N MET A 174 3.53 17.19 16.90
CA MET A 174 2.24 16.79 16.34
C MET A 174 1.15 17.21 17.31
N TYR A 175 0.03 17.67 16.76
CA TYR A 175 -1.09 18.19 17.51
C TYR A 175 -2.39 17.51 17.06
N THR A 176 -3.29 17.25 18.00
CA THR A 176 -4.65 16.80 17.73
C THR A 176 -5.58 18.00 17.59
N ASP A 177 -6.53 17.92 16.66
CA ASP A 177 -7.62 18.90 16.53
C ASP A 177 -8.70 18.71 17.63
N PRO A 178 -9.24 19.79 18.24
CA PRO A 178 -8.79 21.18 18.14
C PRO A 178 -7.39 21.41 18.72
N ALA A 179 -6.52 21.99 17.89
CA ALA A 179 -5.24 22.55 18.33
C ALA A 179 -5.52 23.54 19.48
N PRO A 180 -4.70 23.58 20.55
CA PRO A 180 -3.25 23.39 20.53
C PRO A 180 -2.75 22.15 21.29
N THR A 181 -3.59 21.13 21.47
CA THR A 181 -3.23 19.99 22.31
C THR A 181 -2.20 19.10 21.61
N HIS A 182 -1.06 18.87 22.24
CA HIS A 182 -0.05 17.94 21.74
C HIS A 182 -0.63 16.53 21.65
N ALA A 183 -0.32 15.84 20.55
CA ALA A 183 -0.57 14.41 20.46
C ALA A 183 0.29 13.67 21.50
N THR A 184 -0.24 12.58 22.07
CA THR A 184 0.51 11.78 23.05
C THR A 184 1.84 11.29 22.46
N GLY A 185 2.93 11.49 23.19
CA GLY A 185 4.29 11.14 22.75
C GLY A 185 5.02 12.25 21.96
N SER A 186 4.34 13.34 21.62
CA SER A 186 4.95 14.55 21.03
C SER A 186 5.40 15.54 22.12
N PRO A 187 6.51 16.29 21.96
CA PRO A 187 7.43 16.36 20.81
C PRO A 187 8.34 15.14 20.66
N PHE A 188 8.71 14.83 19.41
CA PHE A 188 9.70 13.82 19.06
C PHE A 188 11.05 14.50 18.80
N ALA A 189 12.04 14.21 19.65
CA ALA A 189 13.40 14.69 19.48
C ALA A 189 14.14 13.86 18.42
N GLY A 190 14.94 14.55 17.60
CA GLY A 190 15.75 13.96 16.55
C GLY A 190 16.90 13.13 17.08
N ALA A 191 16.93 11.86 16.70
CA ALA A 191 17.97 10.89 17.05
C ALA A 191 18.37 9.99 15.88
N ASP A 192 17.95 10.31 14.65
CA ASP A 192 18.14 9.46 13.46
C ASP A 192 17.62 8.03 13.65
N ALA A 193 16.49 7.91 14.37
CA ALA A 193 15.87 6.65 14.70
C ALA A 193 14.36 6.69 14.45
N PHE A 194 13.79 5.52 14.18
CA PHE A 194 12.36 5.34 14.11
C PHE A 194 11.74 5.36 15.51
N VAL A 195 10.68 6.15 15.67
CA VAL A 195 9.86 6.17 16.89
C VAL A 195 8.45 5.73 16.51
N THR A 196 8.01 4.59 17.05
CA THR A 196 6.63 4.12 16.90
C THR A 196 5.68 5.08 17.59
N LEU A 197 4.64 5.52 16.88
CA LEU A 197 3.61 6.36 17.44
C LEU A 197 2.72 5.53 18.37
N THR A 198 2.27 6.15 19.46
CA THR A 198 1.34 5.55 20.42
C THR A 198 0.26 6.55 20.81
N GLY A 199 -0.82 6.08 21.41
CA GLY A 199 -1.92 6.93 21.87
C GLY A 199 -2.56 7.72 20.73
N THR A 200 -2.88 8.99 20.97
CA THR A 200 -3.57 9.82 19.98
C THR A 200 -2.74 10.06 18.71
N ALA A 201 -1.40 10.03 18.78
CA ALA A 201 -0.57 10.19 17.58
C ALA A 201 -0.67 9.01 16.61
N ALA A 202 -1.07 7.82 17.08
CA ALA A 202 -1.23 6.62 16.26
C ALA A 202 -2.65 6.43 15.70
N SER A 203 -3.56 7.36 16.01
CA SER A 203 -4.99 7.17 15.76
C SER A 203 -5.33 7.24 14.26
N THR A 204 -6.34 6.48 13.86
CA THR A 204 -6.89 6.54 12.51
C THR A 204 -7.61 7.89 12.35
N LEU A 205 -7.14 8.74 11.43
CA LEU A 205 -7.99 9.82 10.93
C LEU A 205 -9.20 9.14 10.27
N GLY A 206 -10.39 9.25 10.84
CA GLY A 206 -11.54 8.48 10.35
C GLY A 206 -12.89 9.14 10.59
N SER A 207 -12.92 10.19 11.40
CA SER A 207 -14.08 11.03 11.60
C SER A 207 -13.76 12.41 11.03
N ALA A 208 -14.73 13.05 10.37
CA ALA A 208 -14.61 14.31 9.64
C ALA A 208 -14.15 15.55 10.48
N SER A 209 -13.65 15.33 11.70
CA SER A 209 -13.33 16.34 12.70
C SER A 209 -12.00 16.09 13.44
N THR A 210 -11.21 15.09 13.01
CA THR A 210 -9.86 14.86 13.55
C THR A 210 -8.85 15.00 12.42
N PHE A 211 -8.28 16.19 12.30
CA PHE A 211 -7.07 16.43 11.52
C PHE A 211 -5.89 16.47 12.48
N PHE A 212 -4.71 16.02 12.03
CA PHE A 212 -3.47 16.32 12.75
C PHE A 212 -2.84 17.54 12.12
N THR A 213 -2.21 18.37 12.94
CA THR A 213 -1.21 19.32 12.44
C THR A 213 0.16 18.90 12.94
N TYR A 214 1.20 19.31 12.23
CA TYR A 214 2.57 19.07 12.63
C TYR A 214 3.44 20.30 12.41
N GLU A 215 4.55 20.36 13.13
CA GLU A 215 5.59 21.37 12.99
C GLU A 215 6.93 20.68 13.16
N CYS A 216 7.87 20.91 12.26
CA CYS A 216 9.21 20.35 12.32
C CYS A 216 10.24 21.48 12.38
N THR A 217 11.02 21.57 13.46
CA THR A 217 11.99 22.65 13.68
C THR A 217 13.38 22.08 13.87
N CYS A 218 14.37 22.67 13.21
CA CYS A 218 15.79 22.36 13.41
C CYS A 218 16.51 23.61 13.95
N PRO A 219 17.74 23.48 14.51
CA PRO A 219 18.55 24.61 14.96
C PRO A 219 18.98 25.51 13.80
#